data_AF-A0AA39R5W8-F1
#
_entry.id   AF-A0AA39R5W8-F1
#
_cell.length_a   1.000
_cell.length_b   1.000
_cell.length_c   1.000
_cell.angle_alpha   90.00
_cell.angle_beta   90.00
_cell.angle_gamma   90.00
#
_symmetry.space_group_name_H-M   'P 1'
#
loop_
_entity.id
_entity.type
_entity.pdbx_description
1 polymer ?
#
loop_
_entity_poly.entity_id
_entity_poly.type
_entity_poly.pdbx_seq_one_letter_code
_entity_poly.pdbx_strand_id
1 'polypeptide(L)'
;MTAIPTLRRVHLSTVQAPRVALKSGRLVQSPFTHNTAATMAKSKNSSQHNQNKKAHKNGIKKPKTNRYPSLNGTDPKFRRNHRHALHGTMKALKEVKEGKRDAA
;
A
#
# COMPACT_ATOMS: atom_id res chain seq x y z
N MET A 1 32.13 -23.65 -22.42
CA MET A 1 32.81 -22.74 -21.47
C MET A 1 31.81 -21.67 -21.08
N THR A 2 31.32 -21.74 -19.84
CA THR A 2 30.24 -20.91 -19.30
C THR A 2 30.79 -19.56 -18.80
N ALA A 3 30.37 -18.45 -19.41
CA ALA A 3 30.65 -17.11 -18.93
C ALA A 3 29.39 -16.53 -18.28
N ILE A 4 29.41 -16.39 -16.95
CA ILE A 4 28.42 -15.63 -16.18
C ILE A 4 28.94 -14.18 -16.11
N PRO A 5 28.24 -13.18 -16.66
CA PRO A 5 28.55 -11.79 -16.34
C PRO A 5 27.83 -11.40 -15.05
N THR A 6 28.64 -11.22 -14.00
CA THR A 6 28.27 -10.54 -12.76
C THR A 6 27.94 -9.07 -13.05
N LEU A 7 26.69 -8.65 -12.79
CA LEU A 7 26.33 -7.24 -12.83
C LEU A 7 25.92 -6.71 -11.46
N ARG A 8 26.92 -6.04 -10.87
CA ARG A 8 26.90 -4.84 -10.02
C ARG A 8 25.61 -4.56 -9.23
N ARG A 9 25.73 -4.81 -7.93
CA ARG A 9 25.02 -4.14 -6.84
C ARG A 9 25.14 -2.62 -7.00
N VAL A 10 24.05 -1.97 -7.43
CA VAL A 10 23.90 -0.52 -7.30
C VAL A 10 23.50 -0.20 -5.86
N HIS A 11 24.38 0.53 -5.18
CA HIS A 11 24.16 1.08 -3.86
C HIS A 11 23.15 2.23 -4.00
N LEU A 12 21.89 2.02 -3.58
CA LEU A 12 20.97 3.14 -3.46
C LEU A 12 21.45 4.02 -2.30
N SER A 13 21.89 5.22 -2.67
CA SER A 13 22.13 6.32 -1.75
C SER A 13 20.87 6.60 -0.94
N THR A 14 21.03 6.55 0.37
CA THR A 14 20.02 6.95 1.34
C THR A 14 19.72 8.43 1.12
N VAL A 15 18.52 8.76 0.64
CA VAL A 15 18.05 10.14 0.62
C VAL A 15 17.79 10.54 2.08
N GLN A 16 18.73 11.31 2.62
CA GLN A 16 18.62 12.00 3.90
C GLN A 16 17.41 12.94 3.85
N ALA A 17 16.31 12.59 4.52
CA ALA A 17 15.17 13.48 4.67
C ALA A 17 15.54 14.70 5.56
N PRO A 18 15.07 15.92 5.24
CA PRO A 18 15.33 17.10 6.07
C PRO A 18 14.59 16.99 7.40
N ARG A 19 15.35 17.10 8.49
CA ARG A 19 14.82 17.18 9.86
C ARG A 19 14.01 18.47 9.99
N VAL A 20 12.69 18.34 10.03
CA VAL A 20 11.79 19.41 10.47
C VAL A 20 12.11 19.70 11.94
N ALA A 21 12.63 20.90 12.19
CA ALA A 21 12.92 21.39 13.53
C ALA A 21 11.62 21.48 14.34
N LEU A 22 11.39 20.52 15.22
CA LEU A 22 10.37 20.62 16.25
C LEU A 22 10.84 21.67 17.26
N LYS A 23 10.14 22.81 17.27
CA LYS A 23 10.27 23.83 18.31
C LYS A 23 10.17 23.15 19.67
N SER A 24 11.15 23.46 20.52
CA SER A 24 11.28 23.05 21.91
C SER A 24 10.06 23.50 22.73
N GLY A 25 9.00 22.70 22.69
CA GLY A 25 7.94 22.73 23.69
C GLY A 25 8.46 22.10 24.97
N ARG A 26 8.82 22.94 25.95
CA ARG A 26 9.22 22.57 27.30
C ARG A 26 8.15 21.63 27.91
N LEU A 27 8.47 20.34 27.97
CA LEU A 27 7.64 19.34 28.63
C LEU A 27 7.79 19.56 30.14
N VAL A 28 6.78 20.14 30.77
CA VAL A 28 6.65 20.16 32.23
C VAL A 28 6.50 18.71 32.67
N GLN A 29 7.60 18.09 33.07
CA GLN A 29 7.59 16.78 33.69
C GLN A 29 7.04 16.93 35.11
N SER A 30 5.75 16.64 35.30
CA SER A 30 5.27 16.22 36.60
C SER A 30 5.82 14.81 36.86
N PRO A 31 6.54 14.53 37.97
CA PRO A 31 6.93 13.17 38.28
C PRO A 31 5.67 12.40 38.69
N PHE A 32 5.15 11.59 37.78
CA PHE A 32 4.23 10.52 38.13
C PHE A 32 5.02 9.51 38.98
N THR A 33 5.04 9.71 40.30
CA THR A 33 5.48 8.69 41.22
C THR A 33 4.37 7.63 41.30
N HIS A 34 4.61 6.47 40.70
CA HIS A 34 3.78 5.30 40.95
C HIS A 34 4.32 4.66 42.22
N ASN A 35 3.57 4.75 43.32
CA ASN A 35 3.90 4.10 44.58
C ASN A 35 3.87 2.55 44.39
N THR A 36 5.03 1.91 44.27
CA THR A 36 5.19 0.47 44.02
C THR A 36 5.33 -0.33 45.31
N ALA A 37 4.38 -0.18 46.24
CA ALA A 37 4.29 -1.00 47.45
C ALA A 37 2.95 -1.76 47.55
N ALA A 38 2.35 -2.06 46.40
CA ALA A 38 1.22 -2.99 46.31
C ALA A 38 1.74 -4.29 45.68
N THR A 39 1.59 -5.38 46.42
CA THR A 39 1.78 -6.75 45.95
C THR A 39 1.16 -6.91 44.57
N MET A 40 1.88 -7.54 43.63
CA MET A 40 1.39 -7.85 42.29
C MET A 40 0.17 -8.78 42.39
N ALA A 41 -1.02 -8.20 42.57
CA ALA A 41 -2.26 -8.91 42.51
C ALA A 41 -2.49 -9.37 41.06
N LYS A 42 -2.88 -10.64 40.87
CA LYS A 42 -3.15 -11.19 39.55
C LYS A 42 -4.21 -10.33 38.84
N SER A 43 -3.83 -9.76 37.70
CA SER A 43 -4.73 -8.99 36.84
C SER A 43 -5.41 -9.89 35.80
N LYS A 44 -6.48 -9.39 35.17
CA LYS A 44 -7.11 -10.10 34.05
C LYS A 44 -6.23 -9.97 32.80
N ASN A 45 -5.81 -11.11 32.28
CA ASN A 45 -4.90 -11.24 31.14
C ASN A 45 -5.53 -10.98 29.77
N SER A 46 -6.86 -11.08 29.61
CA SER A 46 -7.54 -10.87 28.31
C SER A 46 -8.99 -10.40 28.45
N SER A 47 -9.45 -9.54 27.53
CA SER A 47 -10.84 -9.10 27.41
C SER A 47 -11.20 -8.60 26.02
N GLN A 48 -12.33 -9.06 25.49
CA GLN A 48 -12.92 -8.60 24.22
C GLN A 48 -14.07 -7.59 24.41
N HIS A 49 -14.42 -7.26 25.66
CA HIS A 49 -15.67 -6.59 26.03
C HIS A 49 -15.95 -5.27 25.27
N ASN A 50 -14.92 -4.46 25.03
CA ASN A 50 -15.07 -3.15 24.38
C ASN A 50 -14.58 -3.11 22.93
N GLN A 51 -14.20 -4.26 22.33
CA GLN A 51 -13.65 -4.23 20.97
C GLN A 51 -14.72 -3.90 19.92
N ASN A 52 -15.90 -4.53 20.01
CA ASN A 52 -16.98 -4.27 19.06
C ASN A 52 -17.44 -2.81 19.15
N LYS A 53 -17.63 -2.28 20.36
CA LYS A 53 -18.00 -0.88 20.56
C LYS A 53 -16.99 0.08 19.92
N LYS A 54 -15.68 -0.17 20.06
CA LYS A 54 -14.63 0.62 19.39
C LYS A 54 -14.66 0.47 17.86
N ALA A 55 -14.83 -0.74 17.34
CA ALA A 55 -14.89 -0.99 15.90
C ALA A 55 -16.09 -0.28 15.24
N HIS A 56 -17.22 -0.20 15.95
CA HIS A 56 -18.42 0.45 15.44
C HIS A 56 -18.45 1.98 15.63
N LYS A 57 -17.55 2.60 16.44
CA LYS A 57 -17.49 4.06 16.57
C LYS A 57 -17.31 4.77 15.22
N ASN A 58 -16.41 4.26 14.38
CA ASN A 58 -16.17 4.77 13.02
C ASN A 58 -16.92 3.94 11.95
N GLY A 59 -17.65 2.91 12.39
CA GLY A 59 -18.26 1.89 11.55
C GLY A 59 -17.25 0.92 10.92
N ILE A 60 -17.67 -0.34 10.75
CA ILE A 60 -16.90 -1.33 9.99
C ILE A 60 -17.11 -1.03 8.51
N LYS A 61 -16.12 -0.38 7.87
CA LYS A 61 -16.19 -0.03 6.45
C LYS A 61 -15.80 -1.24 5.59
N LYS A 62 -16.57 -1.47 4.53
CA LYS A 62 -16.22 -2.42 3.48
C LYS A 62 -14.99 -1.92 2.70
N PRO A 63 -14.16 -2.81 2.11
CA PRO A 63 -13.11 -2.38 1.21
C PRO A 63 -13.70 -1.55 0.07
N LYS A 64 -12.97 -0.51 -0.37
CA LYS A 64 -13.43 0.33 -1.48
C LYS A 64 -13.45 -0.49 -2.77
N THR A 65 -14.61 -0.54 -3.41
CA THR A 65 -14.79 -1.15 -4.72
C THR A 65 -14.60 -0.09 -5.80
N ASN A 66 -13.66 -0.32 -6.72
CA ASN A 66 -13.47 0.52 -7.91
C ASN A 66 -14.20 -0.11 -9.10
N ARG A 67 -14.63 0.72 -10.07
CA ARG A 67 -15.29 0.22 -11.30
C ARG A 67 -14.41 -0.78 -12.07
N TYR A 68 -13.10 -0.54 -12.09
CA TYR A 68 -12.13 -1.41 -12.75
C TYR A 68 -11.12 -1.94 -11.73
N PRO A 69 -11.11 -3.25 -11.44
CA PRO A 69 -10.11 -3.86 -10.55
C PRO A 69 -8.75 -4.02 -11.26
N SER A 70 -7.69 -4.24 -10.50
CA SER A 70 -6.38 -4.55 -11.08
C SER A 70 -6.36 -5.95 -11.68
N LEU A 71 -5.69 -6.13 -12.82
CA LEU A 71 -5.42 -7.45 -13.39
C LEU A 71 -4.22 -8.17 -12.74
N ASN A 72 -3.75 -7.70 -11.57
CA ASN A 72 -2.65 -8.33 -10.85
C ASN A 72 -3.08 -9.71 -10.33
N GLY A 73 -2.25 -10.73 -10.54
CA GLY A 73 -2.57 -12.12 -10.20
C GLY A 73 -3.38 -12.89 -11.26
N THR A 74 -3.79 -12.24 -12.35
CA THR A 74 -4.38 -12.95 -13.51
C THR A 74 -3.29 -13.64 -14.34
N ASP A 75 -3.66 -14.70 -15.05
CA ASP A 75 -2.73 -15.53 -15.85
C ASP A 75 -1.83 -14.65 -16.76
N PRO A 76 -0.50 -14.76 -16.66
CA PRO A 76 0.42 -14.05 -17.52
C PRO A 76 0.15 -14.23 -19.02
N LYS A 77 -0.34 -15.40 -19.47
CA LYS A 77 -0.65 -15.64 -20.89
C LYS A 77 -1.86 -14.83 -21.33
N PHE A 78 -2.93 -14.85 -20.55
CA PHE A 78 -4.08 -13.97 -20.75
C PHE A 78 -3.67 -12.50 -20.77
N ARG A 79 -2.86 -12.03 -19.81
CA ARG A 79 -2.42 -10.63 -19.74
C ARG A 79 -1.59 -10.20 -20.94
N ARG A 80 -0.73 -11.07 -21.47
CA ARG A 80 0.05 -10.80 -22.70
C ARG A 80 -0.90 -10.64 -23.89
N ASN A 81 -1.80 -11.60 -24.10
CA ASN A 81 -2.76 -11.53 -25.19
C ASN A 81 -3.69 -10.31 -25.11
N HIS A 82 -4.25 -10.05 -23.92
CA HIS A 82 -5.17 -8.93 -23.69
C HIS A 82 -4.52 -7.59 -24.02
N ARG A 83 -3.23 -7.39 -23.68
CA ARG A 83 -2.48 -6.19 -24.08
C ARG A 83 -2.40 -6.06 -25.60
N HIS A 84 -2.03 -7.13 -26.32
CA HIS A 84 -1.93 -7.08 -27.78
C HIS A 84 -3.28 -6.80 -28.45
N ALA A 85 -4.38 -7.40 -27.97
CA ALA A 85 -5.73 -7.16 -28.48
C ALA A 85 -6.17 -5.69 -28.29
N LEU A 86 -5.95 -5.11 -27.10
CA LEU A 86 -6.26 -3.71 -26.83
C LEU A 86 -5.43 -2.75 -27.69
N HIS A 87 -4.14 -3.05 -27.90
CA HIS A 87 -3.30 -2.24 -28.78
C HIS A 87 -3.74 -2.32 -30.25
N GLY A 88 -4.12 -3.51 -30.71
CA GLY A 88 -4.62 -3.72 -32.08
C GLY A 88 -5.92 -2.96 -32.34
N THR A 89 -6.89 -3.05 -31.43
CA THR A 89 -8.17 -2.32 -31.53
C THR A 89 -7.95 -0.81 -31.52
N MET A 90 -7.10 -0.30 -30.62
CA MET A 90 -6.76 1.13 -30.58
C MET A 90 -6.12 1.62 -31.89
N LYS A 91 -5.24 0.82 -32.50
CA LYS A 91 -4.63 1.15 -33.79
C LYS A 91 -5.66 1.18 -34.92
N ALA A 92 -6.54 0.18 -34.98
CA ALA A 92 -7.60 0.12 -35.99
C ALA A 92 -8.55 1.33 -35.88
N LEU A 93 -9.00 1.66 -34.66
CA LEU A 93 -9.84 2.83 -34.41
C LEU A 93 -9.16 4.15 -34.80
N LYS A 94 -7.84 4.26 -34.56
CA LYS A 94 -7.06 5.41 -34.99
C LYS A 94 -7.02 5.54 -36.51
N GLU A 95 -6.81 4.44 -37.23
CA GLU A 95 -6.76 4.45 -38.69
C GLU A 95 -8.13 4.75 -39.33
N VAL A 96 -9.23 4.26 -38.73
CA VAL A 96 -10.60 4.64 -39.13
C VAL A 96 -10.81 6.14 -38.91
N LYS A 97 -10.38 6.68 -37.77
CA LYS A 97 -10.46 8.13 -37.49
C LYS A 97 -9.63 8.96 -38.47
N GLU A 98 -8.48 8.44 -38.91
CA GLU A 98 -7.61 9.08 -39.90
C GLU A 98 -8.08 8.86 -41.36
N GLY A 99 -9.20 8.14 -41.56
CA GLY A 99 -9.75 7.85 -42.90
C GLY A 99 -8.90 6.90 -43.74
N LYS A 100 -7.91 6.23 -43.15
CA LYS A 100 -7.03 5.26 -43.82
C LYS A 100 -7.65 3.86 -43.91
N ARG A 101 -8.73 3.65 -43.17
CA ARG A 101 -9.55 2.43 -43.19
C ARG A 101 -11.01 2.83 -43.23
N ASP A 102 -11.76 2.18 -44.10
CA ASP A 102 -13.21 2.35 -44.16
C ASP A 102 -13.84 1.88 -42.84
N ALA A 103 -14.75 2.68 -42.31
CA ALA A 103 -15.59 2.26 -41.20
C ALA A 103 -16.54 1.18 -41.73
N ALA A 104 -16.50 0.00 -41.14
CA ALA A 104 -17.51 -1.04 -41.35
C ALA A 104 -18.83 -0.66 -40.68
#